data_AF-U6KNU8-F1
#
_entry.id   AF-U6KNU8-F1
#
_cell.length_a   1.000
_cell.length_b   1.000
_cell.length_c   1.000
_cell.angle_alpha   90.00
_cell.angle_beta   90.00
_cell.angle_gamma   90.00
#
_symmetry.space_group_name_H-M   'P 1'
#
loop_
_entity.id
_entity.type
_entity.pdbx_description
1 polymer ?
#
loop_
_entity_poly.entity_id
_entity_poly.type
_entity_poly.pdbx_seq_one_letter_code
_entity_poly.pdbx_strand_id
1 'polypeptide(L)'
;MAQRDAFPISYYDENDIWPLLRPSIEERLPLEPLLLRGVYGGGSAAAAAAACSSSAVNLSFVAQSAFVSGAPPPPAQGPPAAFSVAQKAAAGALASLGVSVAAASLAAAAAAPVTPAAAAAAAESPSLVWTAAERPFVHLLLLQYDSIEVYRQQQRRLLRIWSERLLEQHEEWLVVAAAACSSNEAVVKQQKKFIEKIRADLGSKDRVLRLPLGSIDPSNSALAEQLWAAFFQRLREALTNAVEYRIMLAEDAVQRMQQQFQQQQQQQQQVLSASVLAARDTLACLLGKCGRYSDALRVLDAWEGPSLQSLPRHPAGAAAAGAAAAAVGDASFAVGGTDGLPLLACEWRAAALSV
;
A
#
# COMPACT_ATOMS: atom_id res chain seq x y z
N MET A 1 22.58 5.95 7.75
CA MET A 1 22.56 5.57 6.32
C MET A 1 21.12 5.37 5.92
N ALA A 2 20.65 6.04 4.88
CA ALA A 2 19.24 5.99 4.48
C ALA A 2 18.90 4.61 3.92
N GLN A 3 17.97 3.91 4.56
CA GLN A 3 17.47 2.60 4.15
C GLN A 3 16.56 2.79 2.92
N ARG A 4 17.15 3.17 1.77
CA ARG A 4 16.42 3.64 0.56
C ARG A 4 15.56 2.54 -0.08
N ASP A 5 15.85 1.27 0.21
CA ASP A 5 15.24 0.12 -0.46
C ASP A 5 14.35 -0.75 0.44
N ALA A 6 13.83 -0.19 1.54
CA ALA A 6 12.84 -0.89 2.36
C ALA A 6 11.40 -0.59 1.91
N PHE A 7 10.51 -1.59 2.03
CA PHE A 7 9.07 -1.39 1.92
C PHE A 7 8.51 -0.85 3.25
N PRO A 8 7.91 0.35 3.27
CA PRO A 8 7.30 0.89 4.47
C PRO A 8 6.06 0.07 4.86
N ILE A 9 6.03 -0.39 6.11
CA ILE A 9 4.89 -1.02 6.77
C ILE A 9 4.51 -0.10 7.92
N SER A 10 3.26 0.32 7.97
CA SER A 10 2.77 1.07 9.12
C SER A 10 2.21 0.12 10.16
N TYR A 11 2.39 0.44 11.44
CA TYR A 11 1.75 -0.30 12.52
C TYR A 11 1.04 0.64 13.49
N TYR A 12 -0.06 0.17 14.03
CA TYR A 12 -0.85 0.82 15.07
C TYR A 12 -0.84 -0.04 16.32
N ASP A 13 -0.40 0.55 17.42
CA ASP A 13 -0.15 -0.15 18.68
C ASP A 13 -0.66 0.67 19.87
N GLU A 14 -1.80 0.27 20.42
CA GLU A 14 -2.40 0.96 21.58
C GLU A 14 -1.82 0.50 22.91
N ASN A 15 -1.31 -0.72 22.97
CA ASN A 15 -0.93 -1.37 24.22
C ASN A 15 0.60 -1.48 24.38
N ASP A 16 1.36 -0.77 23.55
CA ASP A 16 2.82 -0.76 23.54
C ASP A 16 3.41 -2.19 23.43
N ILE A 17 2.84 -2.98 22.54
CA ILE A 17 3.21 -4.38 22.25
C ILE A 17 4.41 -4.43 21.30
N TRP A 18 4.56 -3.42 20.45
CA TRP A 18 5.58 -3.36 19.42
C TRP A 18 7.01 -3.53 19.95
N PRO A 19 7.43 -2.88 21.06
CA PRO A 19 8.75 -3.11 21.64
C PRO A 19 9.04 -4.58 22.01
N LEU A 20 8.00 -5.36 22.32
CA LEU A 20 8.11 -6.78 22.65
C LEU A 20 8.18 -7.67 21.41
N LEU A 21 7.48 -7.31 20.34
CA LEU A 21 7.46 -8.07 19.07
C LEU A 21 8.66 -7.75 18.17
N ARG A 22 9.12 -6.50 18.22
CA ARG A 22 10.15 -5.96 17.33
C ARG A 22 11.43 -6.82 17.29
N PRO A 23 12.02 -7.27 18.41
CA PRO A 23 13.25 -8.07 18.36
C PRO A 23 13.06 -9.40 17.60
N SER A 24 11.94 -10.09 17.81
CA SER A 24 11.63 -11.35 17.12
C SER A 24 11.32 -11.15 15.64
N ILE A 25 10.74 -10.00 15.28
CA ILE A 25 10.52 -9.63 13.88
C ILE A 25 11.87 -9.34 13.21
N GLU A 26 12.72 -8.52 13.82
CA GLU A 26 14.03 -8.13 13.27
C GLU A 26 14.96 -9.34 13.09
N GLU A 27 14.94 -10.32 14.00
CA GLU A 27 15.71 -11.57 13.88
C GLU A 27 15.31 -12.41 12.66
N ARG A 28 14.07 -12.28 12.19
CA ARG A 28 13.51 -13.07 11.07
C ARG A 28 13.55 -12.35 9.73
N LEU A 29 14.09 -11.13 9.70
CA LEU A 29 14.35 -10.37 8.48
C LEU A 29 15.77 -10.65 7.97
N PRO A 30 16.00 -10.54 6.64
CA PRO A 30 15.06 -10.10 5.60
C PRO A 30 14.07 -11.18 5.14
N LEU A 31 12.99 -10.76 4.48
CA LEU A 31 12.01 -11.70 3.94
C LEU A 31 12.51 -12.36 2.65
N GLU A 32 12.01 -13.57 2.40
CA GLU A 32 12.12 -14.22 1.10
C GLU A 32 11.59 -13.30 -0.03
N PRO A 33 12.17 -13.37 -1.24
CA PRO A 33 11.78 -12.53 -2.37
C PRO A 33 10.28 -12.59 -2.68
N LEU A 34 9.69 -11.44 -3.03
CA LEU A 34 8.28 -11.37 -3.44
C LEU A 34 8.10 -11.95 -4.84
N LEU A 35 7.27 -12.99 -4.94
CA LEU A 35 6.87 -13.56 -6.22
C LEU A 35 5.70 -12.76 -6.79
N LEU A 36 5.99 -11.72 -7.56
CA LEU A 36 4.97 -10.99 -8.32
C LEU A 36 4.43 -11.86 -9.45
N ARG A 37 3.11 -11.88 -9.65
CA ARG A 37 2.50 -12.55 -10.80
C ARG A 37 2.87 -11.79 -12.07
N GLY A 38 3.61 -12.47 -12.96
CA GLY A 38 3.98 -11.91 -14.26
C GLY A 38 2.72 -11.61 -15.09
N VAL A 39 2.49 -10.33 -15.37
CA VAL A 39 1.39 -9.85 -16.24
C VAL A 39 1.64 -10.23 -17.71
N TYR A 40 2.90 -10.44 -18.09
CA TYR A 40 3.28 -10.70 -19.47
C TYR A 40 3.38 -12.19 -19.78
N GLY A 41 2.21 -12.78 -20.04
CA GLY A 41 2.03 -13.81 -21.08
C GLY A 41 2.65 -15.18 -20.85
N GLY A 42 1.82 -16.15 -20.42
CA GLY A 42 1.75 -17.53 -20.94
C GLY A 42 2.99 -18.45 -20.89
N GLY A 43 4.18 -17.95 -20.57
CA GLY A 43 5.38 -18.73 -20.39
C GLY A 43 5.36 -19.43 -19.04
N SER A 44 5.70 -20.72 -19.03
CA SER A 44 5.73 -21.56 -17.82
C SER A 44 6.40 -20.83 -16.64
N ALA A 45 5.62 -20.53 -15.60
CA ALA A 45 6.05 -19.76 -14.41
C ALA A 45 7.31 -20.32 -13.72
N ALA A 46 7.61 -21.60 -13.94
CA ALA A 46 8.78 -22.28 -13.42
C ALA A 46 10.11 -21.76 -14.00
N ALA A 47 10.13 -21.27 -15.26
CA ALA A 47 11.37 -20.83 -15.91
C ALA A 47 11.76 -19.40 -15.52
N ALA A 48 10.78 -18.52 -15.26
CA ALA A 48 11.04 -17.13 -14.87
C ALA A 48 11.56 -17.01 -13.43
N ALA A 49 11.19 -17.94 -12.55
CA ALA A 49 11.65 -17.96 -11.15
C ALA A 49 13.16 -18.22 -11.02
N ALA A 50 13.80 -18.86 -12.01
CA ALA A 50 15.22 -19.22 -11.96
C ALA A 50 16.18 -18.09 -12.34
N ALA A 51 15.69 -17.00 -12.95
CA ALA A 51 16.54 -15.95 -13.52
C ALA A 51 16.52 -14.61 -12.75
N CYS A 52 15.63 -14.46 -11.75
CA CYS A 52 15.61 -13.27 -10.92
C CYS A 52 16.59 -13.45 -9.76
N SER A 53 17.65 -12.64 -9.71
CA SER A 53 18.48 -12.51 -8.51
C SER A 53 17.58 -12.32 -7.30
N SER A 54 17.69 -13.22 -6.33
CA SER A 54 16.88 -13.29 -5.12
C SER A 54 17.23 -12.15 -4.15
N SER A 55 16.96 -10.91 -4.56
CA SER A 55 17.18 -9.76 -3.68
C SER A 55 16.24 -9.87 -2.50
N ALA A 56 16.82 -9.87 -1.30
CA ALA A 56 16.07 -10.04 -0.08
C ALA A 56 15.19 -8.80 0.16
N VAL A 57 13.96 -9.03 0.63
CA VAL A 57 12.97 -7.96 0.76
C VAL A 57 13.16 -7.30 2.12
N ASN A 58 13.65 -6.06 2.09
CA ASN A 58 13.83 -5.24 3.28
C ASN A 58 12.51 -4.55 3.66
N LEU A 59 12.19 -4.57 4.95
CA LEU A 59 11.01 -3.92 5.49
C LEU A 59 11.40 -2.78 6.43
N SER A 60 10.63 -1.70 6.44
CA SER A 60 10.76 -0.60 7.38
C SER A 60 9.44 -0.40 8.11
N PHE A 61 9.46 -0.48 9.43
CA PHE A 61 8.25 -0.37 10.25
C PHE A 61 8.13 1.05 10.81
N VAL A 62 7.01 1.71 10.50
CA VAL A 62 6.75 3.09 10.90
C VAL A 62 5.54 3.12 11.83
N ALA A 63 5.70 3.68 13.02
CA ALA A 63 4.61 3.87 13.96
C ALA A 63 3.58 4.83 13.34
N GLN A 64 2.33 4.42 13.28
CA GLN A 64 1.23 5.31 12.91
C GLN A 64 0.63 5.89 14.19
N SER A 65 0.92 7.16 14.45
CA SER A 65 0.30 7.89 15.55
C SER A 65 -1.21 7.85 15.39
N ALA A 66 -1.90 7.61 16.51
CA ALA A 66 -3.30 7.25 16.49
C ALA A 66 -4.18 8.26 15.77
N PHE A 67 -5.33 7.79 15.29
CA PHE A 67 -6.33 8.55 14.52
C PHE A 67 -6.83 9.77 15.30
N VAL A 68 -6.04 10.83 15.36
CA VAL A 68 -6.47 12.17 15.78
C VAL A 68 -7.00 12.86 14.53
N SER A 69 -8.13 12.41 14.01
CA SER A 69 -8.86 13.21 13.03
C SER A 69 -10.31 12.81 13.03
N GLY A 70 -11.09 13.71 13.64
CA GLY A 70 -12.48 13.52 13.97
C GLY A 70 -12.68 13.65 15.48
N ALA A 71 -12.23 14.76 16.09
CA ALA A 71 -12.96 15.24 17.25
C ALA A 71 -14.44 15.24 16.84
N PRO A 72 -15.33 14.51 17.52
CA PRO A 72 -16.74 14.57 17.19
C PRO A 72 -17.11 16.06 17.21
N PRO A 73 -17.88 16.55 16.21
CA PRO A 73 -18.31 17.94 16.23
C PRO A 73 -18.89 18.20 17.62
N PRO A 74 -18.49 19.31 18.29
CA PRO A 74 -19.03 19.62 19.60
C PRO A 74 -20.56 19.49 19.51
N PRO A 75 -21.21 18.81 20.46
CA PRO A 75 -22.66 18.68 20.40
C PRO A 75 -23.21 20.08 20.24
N ALA A 76 -23.88 20.35 19.11
CA ALA A 76 -24.51 21.62 18.89
C ALA A 76 -25.40 21.86 20.11
N GLN A 77 -25.04 22.83 20.94
CA GLN A 77 -25.85 23.30 22.05
C GLN A 77 -27.08 23.98 21.44
N GLY A 78 -28.03 23.15 20.98
CA GLY A 78 -29.39 23.58 20.75
C GLY A 78 -30.02 23.93 22.11
N PRO A 79 -30.90 24.94 22.15
CA PRO A 79 -31.58 25.33 23.38
C PRO A 79 -32.38 24.14 23.97
N PRO A 80 -32.55 24.08 25.31
CA PRO A 80 -33.16 22.95 25.97
C PRO A 80 -34.64 22.83 25.58
N ALA A 81 -34.96 21.92 24.66
CA ALA A 81 -36.33 21.55 24.32
C ALA A 81 -36.79 20.42 25.25
N ALA A 82 -37.54 20.81 26.27
CA ALA A 82 -38.38 19.90 27.04
C ALA A 82 -39.55 19.42 26.16
N PHE A 83 -39.48 18.23 25.57
CA PHE A 83 -40.64 17.47 25.07
C PHE A 83 -40.30 15.98 25.14
N SER A 84 -40.70 15.29 26.22
CA SER A 84 -42.01 14.66 26.42
C SER A 84 -42.15 13.30 25.71
N VAL A 85 -41.91 12.27 26.52
CA VAL A 85 -42.56 10.95 26.58
C VAL A 85 -43.80 10.79 25.68
N ALA A 86 -43.63 10.41 24.40
CA ALA A 86 -44.74 9.93 23.55
C ALA A 86 -44.26 9.27 22.24
N GLN A 87 -43.41 8.24 22.30
CA GLN A 87 -43.16 7.41 21.09
C GLN A 87 -42.85 5.95 21.43
N LYS A 88 -43.64 5.40 22.35
CA LYS A 88 -43.66 3.96 22.68
C LYS A 88 -45.10 3.44 22.61
N ALA A 89 -45.76 3.63 21.47
CA ALA A 89 -47.07 3.05 21.14
C ALA A 89 -47.34 3.12 19.62
N ALA A 90 -46.49 2.51 18.79
CA ALA A 90 -46.80 2.25 17.37
C ALA A 90 -45.95 1.11 16.79
N ALA A 91 -45.73 0.06 17.59
CA ALA A 91 -45.13 -1.20 17.13
C ALA A 91 -46.13 -2.32 17.44
N GLY A 92 -47.13 -2.47 16.58
CA GLY A 92 -48.17 -3.48 16.78
C GLY A 92 -49.41 -3.26 15.94
N ALA A 93 -49.28 -3.29 14.61
CA ALA A 93 -50.32 -3.68 13.65
C ALA A 93 -49.81 -3.38 12.25
N LEU A 94 -49.48 -4.43 11.48
CA LEU A 94 -49.59 -4.55 10.02
C LEU A 94 -48.78 -5.79 9.56
N ALA A 95 -49.17 -6.93 10.11
CA ALA A 95 -49.09 -8.19 9.38
C ALA A 95 -50.47 -8.38 8.73
N SER A 96 -50.50 -8.86 7.49
CA SER A 96 -51.68 -9.07 6.63
C SER A 96 -52.04 -7.88 5.72
N LEU A 97 -51.46 -7.89 4.51
CA LEU A 97 -52.20 -7.94 3.24
C LEU A 97 -51.18 -7.86 2.10
N GLY A 98 -51.02 -8.96 1.37
CA GLY A 98 -50.30 -8.97 0.11
C GLY A 98 -51.16 -8.38 -1.00
N VAL A 99 -50.66 -7.35 -1.67
CA VAL A 99 -51.09 -6.92 -3.01
C VAL A 99 -49.89 -6.26 -3.71
N SER A 100 -49.53 -6.77 -4.89
CA SER A 100 -48.65 -6.12 -5.86
C SER A 100 -49.39 -4.99 -6.58
N VAL A 101 -48.83 -3.78 -6.63
CA VAL A 101 -49.13 -2.78 -7.68
C VAL A 101 -47.89 -1.95 -8.00
N ALA A 102 -47.67 -1.78 -9.29
CA ALA A 102 -46.61 -1.02 -9.93
C ALA A 102 -46.71 0.50 -9.75
N ALA A 103 -45.58 1.17 -10.02
CA ALA A 103 -45.43 2.49 -10.62
C ALA A 103 -46.43 3.60 -10.24
N ALA A 104 -45.93 4.62 -9.52
CA ALA A 104 -46.37 5.99 -9.72
C ALA A 104 -45.22 6.97 -9.44
N SER A 105 -44.68 7.49 -10.53
CA SER A 105 -43.97 8.76 -10.61
C SER A 105 -44.79 9.90 -10.03
N LEU A 106 -44.20 10.73 -9.19
CA LEU A 106 -44.68 12.09 -8.98
C LEU A 106 -43.49 13.05 -8.84
N ALA A 107 -43.29 13.77 -9.93
CA ALA A 107 -42.45 14.95 -10.01
C ALA A 107 -43.09 16.07 -9.18
N ALA A 108 -42.28 16.73 -8.37
CA ALA A 108 -42.54 18.09 -7.93
C ALA A 108 -41.26 18.90 -8.16
N ALA A 109 -41.32 19.67 -9.24
CA ALA A 109 -40.30 20.64 -9.64
C ALA A 109 -40.36 21.86 -8.71
N ALA A 110 -39.23 22.20 -8.12
CA ALA A 110 -38.98 23.55 -7.63
C ALA A 110 -37.62 23.98 -8.21
N ALA A 111 -37.68 24.73 -9.31
CA ALA A 111 -36.54 25.32 -9.97
C ALA A 111 -35.99 26.47 -9.11
N ALA A 112 -34.83 26.24 -8.49
CA ALA A 112 -33.99 27.31 -7.94
C ALA A 112 -32.90 27.66 -8.97
N PRO A 113 -32.55 28.95 -9.16
CA PRO A 113 -31.56 29.37 -10.13
C PRO A 113 -30.18 28.84 -9.76
N VAL A 114 -29.66 27.96 -10.62
CA VAL A 114 -28.32 27.39 -10.52
C VAL A 114 -27.32 28.46 -10.95
N THR A 115 -26.64 29.09 -10.00
CA THR A 115 -25.45 29.90 -10.24
C THR A 115 -24.34 29.01 -10.83
N PRO A 116 -23.73 29.35 -11.98
CA PRO A 116 -22.68 28.55 -12.61
C PRO A 116 -21.31 28.80 -11.96
N ALA A 117 -21.23 28.78 -10.63
CA ALA A 117 -20.04 29.17 -9.87
C ALA A 117 -19.50 28.08 -8.93
N ALA A 118 -19.90 26.81 -9.14
CA ALA A 118 -19.47 25.68 -8.30
C ALA A 118 -19.00 24.45 -9.11
N ALA A 119 -18.65 24.61 -10.38
CA ALA A 119 -18.08 23.54 -11.22
C ALA A 119 -16.54 23.62 -11.34
N ALA A 120 -15.89 24.48 -10.54
CA ALA A 120 -14.43 24.71 -10.57
C ALA A 120 -13.71 24.27 -9.28
N ALA A 121 -14.37 23.48 -8.43
CA ALA A 121 -13.82 23.04 -7.13
C ALA A 121 -13.62 21.51 -7.02
N ALA A 122 -13.47 20.82 -8.15
CA ALA A 122 -13.06 19.41 -8.19
C ALA A 122 -11.98 19.16 -9.26
N ALA A 123 -11.17 20.17 -9.57
CA ALA A 123 -9.85 19.94 -10.13
C ALA A 123 -8.95 19.47 -8.98
N GLU A 124 -9.18 18.23 -8.52
CA GLU A 124 -8.22 17.50 -7.70
C GLU A 124 -6.88 17.60 -8.42
N SER A 125 -6.00 18.42 -7.85
CA SER A 125 -4.72 18.70 -8.45
C SER A 125 -3.95 17.37 -8.56
N PRO A 126 -3.27 17.10 -9.69
CA PRO A 126 -2.58 15.83 -9.95
C PRO A 126 -1.44 15.52 -8.95
N SER A 127 -1.19 16.41 -7.99
CA SER A 127 -0.26 16.26 -6.87
C SER A 127 -0.61 15.14 -5.89
N LEU A 128 -1.81 14.57 -5.91
CA LEU A 128 -2.19 13.40 -5.09
C LEU A 128 -1.56 12.08 -5.57
N VAL A 129 -1.01 12.04 -6.79
CA VAL A 129 -0.68 10.79 -7.48
C VAL A 129 0.70 10.21 -7.09
N TRP A 130 1.65 10.99 -6.56
CA TRP A 130 3.04 10.51 -6.37
C TRP A 130 3.59 10.42 -4.94
N THR A 131 2.77 10.67 -3.92
CA THR A 131 3.09 10.15 -2.57
C THR A 131 2.94 8.63 -2.47
N ALA A 132 2.63 7.94 -3.58
CA ALA A 132 2.55 6.48 -3.66
C ALA A 132 3.87 5.77 -3.30
N ALA A 133 5.02 6.45 -3.41
CA ALA A 133 6.29 5.91 -2.90
C ALA A 133 6.41 6.04 -1.36
N GLU A 134 5.69 6.98 -0.75
CA GLU A 134 5.77 7.29 0.68
C GLU A 134 4.70 6.57 1.51
N ARG A 135 3.58 6.17 0.88
CA ARG A 135 2.52 5.48 1.61
C ARG A 135 2.95 4.07 2.05
N PRO A 136 2.64 3.65 3.29
CA PRO A 136 2.89 2.29 3.74
C PRO A 136 2.17 1.28 2.85
N PHE A 137 2.83 0.19 2.49
CA PHE A 137 2.25 -0.86 1.64
C PHE A 137 1.26 -1.75 2.40
N VAL A 138 1.56 -1.99 3.68
CA VAL A 138 0.75 -2.81 4.57
C VAL A 138 0.55 -2.06 5.88
N HIS A 139 -0.67 -2.14 6.41
CA HIS A 139 -1.04 -1.62 7.71
C HIS A 139 -1.24 -2.77 8.70
N LEU A 140 -0.55 -2.71 9.84
CA LEU A 140 -0.66 -3.69 10.91
C LEU A 140 -1.43 -3.08 12.09
N LEU A 141 -2.51 -3.72 12.53
CA LEU A 141 -3.18 -3.41 13.79
C LEU A 141 -2.78 -4.43 14.84
N LEU A 142 -2.08 -3.99 15.88
CA LEU A 142 -1.62 -4.84 16.97
C LEU A 142 -2.65 -4.80 18.12
N LEU A 143 -3.19 -5.95 18.47
CA LEU A 143 -4.17 -6.12 19.55
C LEU A 143 -3.59 -7.05 20.61
N GLN A 144 -3.59 -6.62 21.87
CA GLN A 144 -3.24 -7.48 22.99
C GLN A 144 -4.47 -8.25 23.46
N TYR A 145 -4.29 -9.54 23.73
CA TYR A 145 -5.31 -10.32 24.41
C TYR A 145 -5.32 -10.04 25.91
N ASP A 146 -6.35 -9.32 26.38
CA ASP A 146 -6.66 -9.18 27.81
C ASP A 146 -7.93 -9.96 28.19
N SER A 147 -9.07 -9.59 27.59
CA SER A 147 -10.34 -10.33 27.74
C SER A 147 -11.26 -10.11 26.53
N ILE A 148 -12.20 -11.03 26.32
CA ILE A 148 -13.19 -10.90 25.23
C ILE A 148 -14.19 -9.78 25.50
N GLU A 149 -14.41 -9.43 26.78
CA GLU A 149 -15.26 -8.34 27.23
C GLU A 149 -14.65 -6.98 26.87
N VAL A 150 -13.35 -6.78 27.16
CA VAL A 150 -12.61 -5.55 26.79
C VAL A 150 -12.67 -5.33 25.28
N TYR A 151 -12.45 -6.40 24.51
CA TYR A 151 -12.59 -6.33 23.05
C TYR A 151 -13.96 -5.84 22.61
N ARG A 152 -15.03 -6.44 23.14
CA ARG A 152 -16.41 -6.11 22.76
C ARG A 152 -16.76 -4.66 23.08
N GLN A 153 -16.23 -4.12 24.17
CA GLN A 153 -16.54 -2.77 24.65
C GLN A 153 -15.71 -1.69 23.96
N GLN A 154 -14.42 -1.93 23.75
CA GLN A 154 -13.47 -0.90 23.33
C GLN A 154 -12.95 -1.15 21.92
N GLN A 155 -12.24 -2.26 21.72
CA GLN A 155 -11.47 -2.51 20.49
C GLN A 155 -12.35 -2.79 19.27
N ARG A 156 -13.55 -3.37 19.44
CA ARG A 156 -14.43 -3.75 18.32
C ARG A 156 -14.83 -2.54 17.46
N ARG A 157 -15.13 -1.41 18.08
CA ARG A 157 -15.52 -0.19 17.35
C ARG A 157 -14.35 0.37 16.55
N LEU A 158 -13.18 0.44 17.19
CA LEU A 158 -11.95 0.89 16.54
C LEU A 158 -11.61 0.00 15.35
N LEU A 159 -11.60 -1.32 15.58
CA LEU A 159 -11.28 -2.31 14.55
C LEU A 159 -12.15 -2.14 13.31
N ARG A 160 -13.47 -1.96 13.50
CA ARG A 160 -14.41 -1.76 12.40
C ARG A 160 -14.08 -0.50 11.61
N ILE A 161 -14.01 0.65 12.28
CA ILE A 161 -13.74 1.95 11.64
C ILE A 161 -12.39 1.92 10.91
N TRP A 162 -11.36 1.37 11.55
CA TRP A 162 -10.04 1.23 10.99
C TRP A 162 -10.06 0.37 9.71
N SER A 163 -10.68 -0.80 9.77
CA SER A 163 -10.75 -1.72 8.62
C SER A 163 -11.60 -1.19 7.47
N GLU A 164 -12.73 -0.53 7.77
CA GLU A 164 -13.62 0.08 6.76
C GLU A 164 -12.88 1.17 5.99
N ARG A 165 -12.14 2.04 6.69
CA ARG A 165 -11.33 3.07 6.05
C ARG A 165 -10.24 2.49 5.16
N LEU A 166 -9.48 1.50 5.62
CA LEU A 166 -8.42 0.91 4.79
C LEU A 166 -9.01 0.18 3.57
N LEU A 167 -10.20 -0.40 3.70
CA LEU A 167 -10.93 -0.99 2.58
C LEU A 167 -11.37 0.07 1.56
N GLU A 168 -11.88 1.22 2.00
CA GLU A 168 -12.23 2.36 1.15
C GLU A 168 -11.01 2.93 0.42
N GLN A 169 -9.83 2.88 1.06
CA GLN A 169 -8.57 3.33 0.48
C GLN A 169 -7.88 2.28 -0.41
N HIS A 170 -8.46 1.08 -0.52
CA HIS A 170 -7.85 -0.09 -1.17
C HIS A 170 -6.45 -0.40 -0.65
N GLU A 171 -6.22 -0.18 0.65
CA GLU A 171 -4.95 -0.46 1.31
C GLU A 171 -4.95 -1.87 1.92
N GLU A 172 -3.80 -2.55 1.85
CA GLU A 172 -3.65 -3.88 2.41
C GLU A 172 -3.39 -3.81 3.92
N TRP A 173 -4.00 -4.73 4.66
CA TRP A 173 -3.98 -4.69 6.12
C TRP A 173 -4.06 -6.05 6.77
N LEU A 174 -3.44 -6.16 7.93
CA LEU A 174 -3.44 -7.36 8.79
C LEU A 174 -3.70 -6.96 10.24
N VAL A 175 -4.40 -7.84 10.95
CA VAL A 175 -4.66 -7.72 12.39
C VAL A 175 -3.87 -8.79 13.11
N VAL A 176 -3.04 -8.36 14.05
CA VAL A 176 -2.16 -9.22 14.83
C VAL A 176 -2.66 -9.25 16.27
N ALA A 177 -3.25 -10.38 16.66
CA ALA A 177 -3.63 -10.67 18.04
C ALA A 177 -2.42 -11.26 18.78
N ALA A 178 -1.74 -10.43 19.55
CA ALA A 178 -0.61 -10.83 20.39
C ALA A 178 -1.13 -11.47 21.70
N ALA A 179 -0.66 -12.68 21.99
CA ALA A 179 -1.05 -13.40 23.19
C ALA A 179 0.07 -14.33 23.68
N ALA A 180 0.21 -14.46 25.00
CA ALA A 180 1.16 -15.40 25.59
C ALA A 180 0.85 -16.85 25.21
N CYS A 181 1.88 -17.63 24.91
CA CYS A 181 1.79 -19.08 24.70
C CYS A 181 1.65 -19.80 26.05
N SER A 182 0.42 -19.96 26.51
CA SER A 182 0.13 -20.68 27.76
C SER A 182 -0.05 -22.18 27.52
N SER A 183 0.49 -23.01 28.42
CA SER A 183 0.17 -24.44 28.53
C SER A 183 -1.23 -24.71 29.11
N ASN A 184 -1.88 -23.70 29.69
CA ASN A 184 -3.21 -23.83 30.26
C ASN A 184 -4.28 -23.90 29.15
N GLU A 185 -4.92 -25.06 29.03
CA GLU A 185 -5.95 -25.33 28.02
C GLU A 185 -7.13 -24.34 28.09
N ALA A 186 -7.50 -23.88 29.29
CA ALA A 186 -8.60 -22.92 29.46
C ALA A 186 -8.25 -21.55 28.84
N VAL A 187 -7.02 -21.08 29.04
CA VAL A 187 -6.51 -19.83 28.46
C VAL A 187 -6.42 -19.94 26.95
N VAL A 188 -5.90 -21.07 26.43
CA VAL A 188 -5.83 -21.31 24.97
C VAL A 188 -7.23 -21.32 24.34
N LYS A 189 -8.22 -21.93 24.98
CA LYS A 189 -9.63 -21.91 24.52
C LYS A 189 -10.19 -20.50 24.50
N GLN A 190 -9.89 -19.66 25.49
CA GLN A 190 -10.35 -18.28 25.54
C GLN A 190 -9.67 -17.41 24.46
N GLN A 191 -8.36 -17.54 24.27
CA GLN A 191 -7.62 -16.88 23.19
C GLN A 191 -8.17 -17.26 21.82
N LYS A 192 -8.46 -18.56 21.60
CA LYS A 192 -9.08 -19.04 20.36
C LYS A 192 -10.45 -18.38 20.14
N LYS A 193 -11.31 -18.34 21.17
CA LYS A 193 -12.62 -17.65 21.09
C LYS A 193 -12.49 -16.17 20.78
N PHE A 194 -11.49 -15.50 21.34
CA PHE A 194 -11.20 -14.09 21.05
C PHE A 194 -10.82 -13.89 19.58
N ILE A 195 -9.89 -14.68 19.04
CA ILE A 195 -9.49 -14.61 17.63
C ILE A 195 -10.64 -14.96 16.69
N GLU A 196 -11.42 -16.00 17.01
CA GLU A 196 -12.61 -16.36 16.24
C GLU A 196 -13.66 -15.25 16.24
N LYS A 197 -13.80 -14.53 17.36
CA LYS A 197 -14.68 -13.38 17.46
C LYS A 197 -14.22 -12.21 16.58
N ILE A 198 -12.92 -11.89 16.56
CA ILE A 198 -12.34 -10.87 15.66
C ILE A 198 -12.60 -11.24 14.21
N ARG A 199 -12.31 -12.50 13.82
CA ARG A 199 -12.56 -13.00 12.46
C ARG A 199 -14.02 -12.91 12.05
N ALA A 200 -14.93 -13.25 12.96
CA ALA A 200 -16.37 -13.15 12.72
C ALA A 200 -16.84 -11.70 12.57
N ASP A 201 -16.27 -10.76 13.34
CA ASP A 201 -16.61 -9.35 13.25
C ASP A 201 -16.05 -8.66 11.99
N LEU A 202 -14.91 -9.12 11.46
CA LEU A 202 -14.29 -8.60 10.22
C LEU A 202 -14.76 -9.30 8.95
N GLY A 203 -15.37 -10.49 9.05
CA GLY A 203 -15.72 -11.33 7.90
C GLY A 203 -14.52 -11.89 7.13
N SER A 204 -13.28 -11.70 7.61
CA SER A 204 -12.05 -12.15 6.96
C SER A 204 -11.23 -13.04 7.89
N LYS A 205 -11.04 -14.31 7.50
CA LYS A 205 -10.31 -15.29 8.32
C LYS A 205 -8.80 -15.15 8.17
N ASP A 206 -8.34 -14.82 6.97
CA ASP A 206 -6.91 -14.83 6.61
C ASP A 206 -6.15 -13.58 7.07
N ARG A 207 -6.85 -12.48 7.34
CA ARG A 207 -6.26 -11.20 7.77
C ARG A 207 -6.02 -11.13 9.28
N VAL A 208 -6.51 -12.09 10.06
CA VAL A 208 -6.40 -12.11 11.53
C VAL A 208 -5.46 -13.22 11.96
N LEU A 209 -4.32 -12.79 12.48
CA LEU A 209 -3.17 -13.63 12.81
C LEU A 209 -2.95 -13.61 14.32
N ARG A 210 -2.47 -14.73 14.85
CA ARG A 210 -2.05 -14.84 16.25
C ARG A 210 -0.54 -14.80 16.29
N LEU A 211 0.03 -13.96 17.13
CA LEU A 211 1.46 -13.98 17.42
C LEU A 211 1.73 -14.30 18.90
N PRO A 212 2.74 -15.13 19.18
CA PRO A 212 3.20 -15.36 20.55
C PRO A 212 3.81 -14.07 21.11
N LEU A 213 3.49 -13.76 22.36
CA LEU A 213 4.06 -12.63 23.09
C LEU A 213 4.77 -13.12 24.36
N GLY A 214 5.95 -12.55 24.66
CA GLY A 214 6.71 -12.85 25.88
C GLY A 214 7.56 -14.12 25.81
N SER A 215 7.95 -14.64 26.97
CA SER A 215 8.77 -15.85 27.07
C SER A 215 8.00 -17.08 26.59
N ILE A 216 8.53 -17.77 25.58
CA ILE A 216 7.93 -18.97 25.02
C ILE A 216 8.44 -20.18 25.80
N ASP A 217 7.51 -20.93 26.41
CA ASP A 217 7.85 -22.23 27.02
C ASP A 217 8.42 -23.18 25.95
N PRO A 218 9.47 -23.96 26.25
CA PRO A 218 10.10 -24.85 25.27
C PRO A 218 9.11 -25.88 24.70
N SER A 219 8.11 -26.30 25.49
CA SER A 219 7.04 -27.18 25.02
C SER A 219 6.16 -26.58 23.93
N ASN A 220 6.06 -25.24 23.87
CA ASN A 220 5.25 -24.49 22.92
C ASN A 220 6.09 -23.89 21.77
N SER A 221 7.40 -24.15 21.73
CA SER A 221 8.31 -23.58 20.74
C SER A 221 7.89 -23.93 19.30
N ALA A 222 7.55 -25.20 19.02
CA ALA A 222 7.10 -25.61 17.70
C ALA A 222 5.83 -24.88 17.23
N LEU A 223 4.87 -24.66 18.13
CA LEU A 223 3.66 -23.90 17.84
C LEU A 223 3.97 -22.43 17.59
N ALA A 224 4.85 -21.83 18.39
CA ALA A 224 5.27 -20.45 18.22
C ALA A 224 5.95 -20.22 16.86
N GLU A 225 6.84 -21.13 16.44
CA GLU A 225 7.46 -21.07 15.11
C GLU A 225 6.42 -21.21 14.00
N GLN A 226 5.43 -22.08 14.15
CA GLN A 226 4.33 -22.19 13.18
C GLN A 226 3.53 -20.89 13.06
N LEU A 227 3.26 -20.21 14.18
CA LEU A 227 2.55 -18.93 14.19
C LEU A 227 3.37 -17.82 13.54
N TRP A 228 4.68 -17.77 13.80
CA TRP A 228 5.59 -16.84 13.14
C TRP A 228 5.68 -17.09 11.64
N ALA A 229 5.83 -18.35 11.22
CA ALA A 229 5.85 -18.74 9.81
C ALA A 229 4.56 -18.32 9.11
N ALA A 230 3.40 -18.57 9.73
CA ALA A 230 2.10 -18.14 9.20
C ALA A 230 1.99 -16.61 9.10
N PHE A 231 2.50 -15.87 10.09
CA PHE A 231 2.51 -14.41 10.06
C PHE A 231 3.35 -13.88 8.89
N PHE A 232 4.59 -14.34 8.74
CA PHE A 232 5.48 -13.88 7.68
C PHE A 232 4.99 -14.28 6.29
N GLN A 233 4.41 -15.47 6.15
CA GLN A 233 3.75 -15.86 4.90
C GLN A 233 2.64 -14.86 4.53
N ARG A 234 1.75 -14.54 5.48
CA ARG A 234 0.64 -13.62 5.24
C ARG A 234 1.08 -12.18 5.04
N LEU A 235 2.15 -11.75 5.72
CA LEU A 235 2.76 -10.45 5.49
C LEU A 235 3.34 -10.35 4.08
N ARG A 236 4.00 -11.39 3.57
CA ARG A 236 4.48 -11.45 2.18
C ARG A 236 3.33 -11.41 1.18
N GLU A 237 2.28 -12.21 1.40
CA GLU A 237 1.10 -12.20 0.53
C GLU A 237 0.45 -10.81 0.47
N ALA A 238 0.26 -10.16 1.62
CA ALA A 238 -0.27 -8.80 1.70
C ALA A 238 0.63 -7.78 0.99
N LEU A 239 1.95 -7.89 1.17
CA LEU A 239 2.92 -7.01 0.52
C LEU A 239 2.93 -7.20 -1.00
N THR A 240 2.91 -8.46 -1.48
CA THR A 240 2.77 -8.77 -2.91
C THR A 240 1.51 -8.14 -3.49
N ASN A 241 0.35 -8.32 -2.85
CA ASN A 241 -0.91 -7.74 -3.33
C ASN A 241 -0.85 -6.21 -3.37
N ALA A 242 -0.30 -5.57 -2.34
CA ALA A 242 -0.15 -4.12 -2.27
C ALA A 242 0.77 -3.58 -3.39
N VAL A 243 1.88 -4.28 -3.64
CA VAL A 243 2.83 -3.93 -4.70
C VAL A 243 2.20 -4.10 -6.08
N GLU A 244 1.54 -5.23 -6.34
CA GLU A 244 0.85 -5.50 -7.61
C GLU A 244 -0.22 -4.44 -7.89
N TYR A 245 -1.02 -4.10 -6.88
CA TYR A 245 -2.03 -3.07 -6.99
C TYR A 245 -1.43 -1.70 -7.33
N ARG A 246 -0.31 -1.31 -6.68
CA ARG A 246 0.37 -0.05 -6.98
C ARG A 246 1.02 -0.01 -8.35
N ILE A 247 1.60 -1.13 -8.80
CA ILE A 247 2.12 -1.26 -10.17
C ILE A 247 1.00 -1.03 -11.18
N MET A 248 -0.15 -1.70 -11.00
CA MET A 248 -1.31 -1.54 -11.87
C MET A 248 -1.81 -0.09 -11.92
N LEU A 249 -1.96 0.56 -10.75
CA LEU A 249 -2.35 1.98 -10.69
C LEU A 249 -1.35 2.90 -11.40
N ALA A 250 -0.05 2.64 -11.24
CA ALA A 250 0.99 3.42 -11.88
C ALA A 250 0.97 3.23 -13.41
N GLU A 251 0.78 2.01 -13.90
CA GLU A 251 0.63 1.69 -15.32
C GLU A 251 -0.58 2.43 -15.93
N ASP A 252 -1.75 2.34 -15.29
CA ASP A 252 -2.97 3.02 -15.74
C ASP A 252 -2.79 4.56 -15.77
N ALA A 253 -2.10 5.12 -14.78
CA ALA A 253 -1.78 6.55 -14.74
C ALA A 253 -0.85 6.96 -15.91
N VAL A 254 0.20 6.18 -16.16
CA VAL A 254 1.12 6.40 -17.30
C VAL A 254 0.36 6.35 -18.62
N GLN A 255 -0.51 5.36 -18.81
CA GLN A 255 -1.32 5.21 -20.02
C GLN A 255 -2.25 6.41 -20.24
N ARG A 256 -2.98 6.85 -19.21
CA ARG A 256 -3.88 8.01 -19.29
C ARG A 256 -3.12 9.30 -19.63
N MET A 257 -2.00 9.56 -18.97
CA MET A 257 -1.21 10.75 -19.27
C MET A 257 -0.59 10.70 -20.67
N GLN A 258 -0.20 9.51 -21.14
CA GLN A 258 0.31 9.34 -22.50
C GLN A 258 -0.78 9.62 -23.56
N GLN A 259 -2.03 9.21 -23.29
CA GLN A 259 -3.18 9.56 -24.14
C GLN A 259 -3.45 11.08 -24.14
N GLN A 260 -3.37 11.74 -22.97
CA GLN A 260 -3.54 13.19 -22.86
C GLN A 260 -2.42 13.96 -23.59
N PHE A 261 -1.17 13.49 -23.48
CA PHE A 261 -0.02 14.08 -24.16
C PHE A 261 -0.18 14.09 -25.69
N GLN A 262 -0.81 13.06 -26.28
CA GLN A 262 -1.07 13.01 -27.71
C GLN A 262 -2.16 14.00 -28.17
N GLN A 263 -3.02 14.47 -27.27
CA GLN A 263 -4.16 15.33 -27.60
C GLN A 263 -3.87 16.83 -27.43
N GLN A 264 -2.83 17.23 -26.69
CA GLN A 264 -2.57 18.64 -26.38
C GLN A 264 -1.50 19.30 -27.27
N GLN A 265 -1.69 20.59 -27.61
CA GLN A 265 -0.77 21.42 -28.38
C GLN A 265 0.51 21.81 -27.59
N GLN A 266 1.55 22.23 -28.33
CA GLN A 266 2.95 22.42 -27.91
C GLN A 266 3.20 23.13 -26.56
N GLN A 267 2.35 24.04 -26.07
CA GLN A 267 2.62 24.79 -24.84
C GLN A 267 2.40 24.01 -23.53
N GLN A 268 1.50 23.02 -23.47
CA GLN A 268 1.33 22.17 -22.27
C GLN A 268 2.27 20.95 -22.26
N GLN A 269 3.05 20.77 -23.33
CA GLN A 269 3.85 19.56 -23.56
C GLN A 269 4.98 19.40 -22.53
N GLN A 270 5.58 20.50 -22.05
CA GLN A 270 6.68 20.45 -21.08
C GLN A 270 6.23 20.08 -19.65
N VAL A 271 5.05 20.53 -19.21
CA VAL A 271 4.58 20.22 -17.85
C VAL A 271 4.14 18.75 -17.77
N LEU A 272 3.46 18.26 -18.81
CA LEU A 272 3.01 16.88 -18.88
C LEU A 272 4.16 15.88 -19.08
N SER A 273 5.23 16.26 -19.77
CA SER A 273 6.39 15.38 -19.93
C SER A 273 7.08 15.08 -18.61
N ALA A 274 7.21 16.09 -17.74
CA ALA A 274 7.79 15.92 -16.40
C ALA A 274 6.95 14.99 -15.52
N SER A 275 5.61 15.13 -15.55
CA SER A 275 4.72 14.25 -14.77
C SER A 275 4.74 12.80 -15.27
N VAL A 276 4.76 12.59 -16.59
CA VAL A 276 4.87 11.23 -17.16
C VAL A 276 6.20 10.58 -16.78
N LEU A 277 7.30 11.34 -16.81
CA LEU A 277 8.62 10.83 -16.44
C LEU A 277 8.68 10.44 -14.96
N ALA A 278 8.16 11.27 -14.06
CA ALA A 278 8.07 10.95 -12.63
C ALA A 278 7.25 9.66 -12.35
N ALA A 279 6.19 9.44 -13.14
CA ALA A 279 5.38 8.23 -13.06
C ALA A 279 6.14 6.98 -13.45
N ARG A 280 6.87 7.06 -14.56
CA ARG A 280 7.70 5.97 -15.08
C ARG A 280 8.85 5.66 -14.14
N ASP A 281 9.49 6.68 -13.58
CA ASP A 281 10.53 6.51 -12.57
C ASP A 281 9.99 5.82 -11.32
N THR A 282 8.79 6.18 -10.87
CA THR A 282 8.12 5.51 -9.74
C THR A 282 7.85 4.04 -10.06
N LEU A 283 7.30 3.75 -11.24
CA LEU A 283 7.02 2.39 -11.69
C LEU A 283 8.31 1.57 -11.82
N ALA A 284 9.36 2.13 -12.42
CA ALA A 284 10.67 1.50 -12.56
C ALA A 284 11.31 1.24 -11.19
N CYS A 285 11.19 2.17 -10.25
CA CYS A 285 11.65 1.99 -8.87
C CYS A 285 10.91 0.85 -8.17
N LEU A 286 9.58 0.78 -8.27
CA LEU A 286 8.79 -0.33 -7.72
C LEU A 286 9.20 -1.67 -8.32
N LEU A 287 9.34 -1.76 -9.64
CA LEU A 287 9.79 -2.96 -10.33
C LEU A 287 11.22 -3.35 -9.92
N GLY A 288 12.11 -2.38 -9.78
CA GLY A 288 13.48 -2.59 -9.30
C GLY A 288 13.52 -3.13 -7.88
N LYS A 289 12.70 -2.58 -6.96
CA LYS A 289 12.56 -3.09 -5.58
C LYS A 289 12.05 -4.53 -5.51
N CYS A 290 11.35 -4.97 -6.55
CA CYS A 290 10.85 -6.35 -6.66
C CYS A 290 11.79 -7.28 -7.43
N GLY A 291 13.02 -6.83 -7.75
CA GLY A 291 13.99 -7.59 -8.53
C GLY A 291 13.65 -7.71 -10.02
N ARG A 292 12.61 -7.02 -10.52
CA ARG A 292 12.20 -7.02 -11.94
C ARG A 292 12.94 -5.94 -12.73
N TYR A 293 14.27 -5.97 -12.68
CA TYR A 293 15.12 -4.94 -13.30
C TYR A 293 14.96 -4.85 -14.82
N SER A 294 14.72 -5.97 -15.49
CA SER A 294 14.49 -5.98 -16.95
C SER A 294 13.22 -5.22 -17.33
N ASP A 295 12.15 -5.37 -16.55
CA ASP A 295 10.90 -4.64 -16.78
C ASP A 295 11.05 -3.17 -16.40
N ALA A 296 11.76 -2.87 -15.32
CA ALA A 296 12.10 -1.50 -14.93
C ALA A 296 12.85 -0.75 -16.05
N LEU A 297 13.86 -1.40 -16.65
CA LEU A 297 14.61 -0.84 -17.79
C LEU A 297 13.70 -0.63 -19.00
N ARG A 298 12.84 -1.58 -19.35
CA ARG A 298 11.87 -1.41 -20.46
C ARG A 298 10.94 -0.21 -20.25
N VAL A 299 10.47 0.02 -19.02
CA VAL A 299 9.63 1.19 -18.70
C VAL A 299 10.38 2.50 -18.95
N LEU A 300 11.67 2.55 -18.61
CA LEU A 300 12.53 3.72 -18.82
C LEU A 300 12.89 3.91 -20.31
N ASP A 301 13.24 2.84 -21.02
CA ASP A 301 13.64 2.86 -22.43
C ASP A 301 12.47 3.23 -23.35
N ALA A 302 11.24 2.85 -23.00
CA ALA A 302 10.04 3.19 -23.76
C ALA A 302 9.75 4.71 -23.81
N TRP A 303 10.52 5.56 -23.11
CA TRP A 303 10.39 7.02 -23.18
C TRP A 303 11.34 7.67 -24.17
N GLU A 304 12.42 6.98 -24.58
CA GLU A 304 13.42 7.51 -25.53
C GLU A 304 12.90 7.60 -26.97
N GLY A 305 11.58 7.77 -27.13
CA GLY A 305 10.91 8.02 -28.40
C GLY A 305 11.48 9.22 -29.17
N PRO A 306 11.10 9.35 -30.46
CA PRO A 306 11.87 10.01 -31.52
C PRO A 306 12.18 11.50 -31.33
N SER A 307 11.62 12.16 -30.31
CA SER A 307 11.80 13.59 -30.05
C SER A 307 13.23 13.99 -29.67
N LEU A 308 14.04 13.07 -29.12
CA LEU A 308 15.47 13.34 -28.90
C LEU A 308 16.33 13.06 -30.15
N GLN A 309 15.84 12.25 -31.10
CA GLN A 309 16.52 12.02 -32.37
C GLN A 309 16.38 13.21 -33.34
N SER A 310 15.39 14.09 -33.12
CA SER A 310 15.23 15.31 -33.92
C SER A 310 16.03 16.51 -33.39
N LEU A 311 16.74 16.39 -32.27
CA LEU A 311 17.72 17.41 -31.90
C LEU A 311 18.91 17.24 -32.86
N PRO A 312 19.19 18.23 -33.74
CA PRO A 312 20.25 18.09 -34.71
C PRO A 312 21.56 17.90 -33.95
N ARG A 313 22.11 16.68 -34.00
CA ARG A 313 23.50 16.42 -33.61
C ARG A 313 24.35 17.35 -34.47
N HIS A 314 24.76 18.47 -33.89
CA HIS A 314 25.69 19.38 -34.53
C HIS A 314 26.93 18.55 -34.90
N PRO A 315 27.33 18.48 -36.18
CA PRO A 315 28.55 17.83 -36.60
C PRO A 315 29.74 18.73 -36.21
N ALA A 316 29.99 18.90 -34.92
CA ALA A 316 31.17 19.59 -34.42
C ALA A 316 32.21 18.55 -33.99
N GLY A 317 33.13 18.22 -34.91
CA GLY A 317 34.45 17.72 -34.54
C GLY A 317 34.66 16.21 -34.47
N ALA A 318 34.41 15.48 -35.56
CA ALA A 318 34.86 14.10 -35.74
C ALA A 318 36.40 13.95 -35.95
N ALA A 319 37.22 14.92 -35.54
CA ALA A 319 38.64 14.95 -35.90
C ALA A 319 39.65 14.80 -34.73
N ALA A 320 39.21 14.70 -33.47
CA ALA A 320 40.15 14.72 -32.33
C ALA A 320 40.07 13.53 -31.35
N ALA A 321 39.20 12.54 -31.58
CA ALA A 321 39.03 11.41 -30.65
C ALA A 321 39.82 10.13 -31.01
N GLY A 322 40.69 10.19 -32.02
CA GLY A 322 41.50 9.04 -32.46
C GLY A 322 42.81 8.80 -31.71
N ALA A 323 43.22 9.69 -30.79
CA ALA A 323 44.56 9.65 -30.20
C ALA A 323 44.63 9.29 -28.70
N ALA A 324 43.49 9.13 -28.01
CA ALA A 324 43.46 8.90 -26.56
C ALA A 324 43.17 7.44 -26.12
N ALA A 325 43.07 6.50 -27.06
CA ALA A 325 42.72 5.10 -26.76
C ALA A 325 43.94 4.17 -26.50
N ALA A 326 45.16 4.70 -26.44
CA ALA A 326 46.38 3.87 -26.38
C ALA A 326 47.13 3.91 -25.03
N ALA A 327 46.61 4.54 -23.98
CA ALA A 327 47.33 4.67 -22.71
C ALA A 327 46.43 4.58 -21.48
N VAL A 328 45.79 3.42 -21.25
CA VAL A 328 45.38 3.02 -19.89
C VAL A 328 45.67 1.53 -19.77
N GLY A 329 46.77 1.23 -19.08
CA GLY A 329 47.13 -0.12 -18.67
C GLY A 329 46.19 -0.62 -17.58
N ASP A 330 45.81 -1.88 -17.71
CA ASP A 330 45.74 -2.89 -16.65
C ASP A 330 45.28 -2.40 -15.26
N ALA A 331 44.05 -1.90 -15.20
CA ALA A 331 43.29 -1.83 -13.95
C ALA A 331 42.15 -2.83 -14.05
N SER A 332 42.38 -4.00 -13.47
CA SER A 332 41.35 -4.95 -13.06
C SER A 332 40.31 -4.23 -12.19
N PHE A 333 39.24 -3.73 -12.83
CA PHE A 333 38.04 -3.32 -12.13
C PHE A 333 37.30 -4.59 -11.72
N ALA A 334 37.61 -5.08 -10.53
CA ALA A 334 36.72 -5.98 -9.82
C ALA A 334 35.42 -5.23 -9.52
N VAL A 335 34.42 -5.40 -10.39
CA VAL A 335 33.02 -5.02 -10.14
C VAL A 335 32.48 -5.99 -9.09
N GLY A 336 32.86 -5.78 -7.84
CA GLY A 336 32.31 -6.44 -6.66
C GLY A 336 31.39 -5.47 -5.93
N GLY A 337 30.10 -5.49 -6.28
CA GLY A 337 29.09 -4.68 -5.62
C GLY A 337 27.74 -4.88 -6.29
N THR A 338 27.01 -5.91 -5.87
CA THR A 338 25.77 -6.40 -6.47
C THR A 338 24.55 -5.49 -6.32
N ASP A 339 24.66 -4.32 -5.68
CA ASP A 339 23.48 -3.53 -5.27
C ASP A 339 23.43 -2.07 -5.79
N GLY A 340 24.31 -1.65 -6.72
CA GLY A 340 24.50 -0.21 -7.02
C GLY A 340 24.13 0.30 -8.42
N LEU A 341 23.97 -0.56 -9.43
CA LEU A 341 24.01 -0.10 -10.83
C LEU A 341 22.74 0.57 -11.40
N PRO A 342 21.50 0.23 -11.02
CA PRO A 342 20.32 0.90 -11.59
C PRO A 342 19.99 2.26 -10.93
N LEU A 343 20.42 2.51 -9.69
CA LEU A 343 20.15 3.79 -9.00
C LEU A 343 21.01 4.94 -9.55
N LEU A 344 22.23 4.66 -10.00
CA LEU A 344 23.08 5.67 -10.63
C LEU A 344 22.50 6.17 -11.96
N ALA A 345 21.79 5.33 -12.71
CA ALA A 345 21.11 5.76 -13.93
C ALA A 345 19.96 6.74 -13.64
N CYS A 346 19.26 6.58 -12.52
CA CYS A 346 18.24 7.52 -12.04
C CYS A 346 18.86 8.82 -11.50
N GLU A 347 19.92 8.75 -10.69
CA GLU A 347 20.59 9.94 -10.15
C GLU A 347 21.27 10.78 -11.25
N TRP A 348 21.84 10.15 -12.29
CA TRP A 348 22.46 10.86 -13.42
C TRP A 348 21.41 11.56 -14.30
N ARG A 349 20.21 10.98 -14.45
CA ARG A 349 19.09 11.61 -15.20
C ARG A 349 18.44 12.75 -14.44
N ALA A 350 18.30 12.65 -13.12
CA ALA A 350 17.80 13.77 -12.30
C ALA A 350 18.72 15.00 -12.36
N ALA A 351 20.05 14.79 -12.39
CA ALA A 351 21.02 15.86 -12.57
C ALA A 351 20.90 16.53 -13.96
N ALA A 352 20.65 15.75 -15.02
CA ALA A 352 20.48 16.25 -16.38
C ALA A 352 19.17 17.06 -16.60
N LEU A 353 18.15 16.85 -15.77
CA LEU A 353 16.87 17.59 -15.83
C LEU A 353 16.87 18.87 -14.96
N SER A 354 17.93 19.12 -14.20
CA SER A 354 18.08 20.28 -13.29
C SER A 354 18.87 21.46 -13.88
N VAL A 355 19.18 21.42 -15.18
CA VAL A 355 19.89 22.46 -15.94
C VAL A 355 18.95 23.07 -16.97
#